data_AF-A0A6G1RNW4-F1
#
_entry.id   AF-A0A6G1RNW4-F1
#
_cell.length_a   1.000
_cell.length_b   1.000
_cell.length_c   1.000
_cell.angle_alpha   90.00
_cell.angle_beta   90.00
_cell.angle_gamma   90.00
#
_symmetry.space_group_name_H-M   'P 1'
#
loop_
_entity.id
_entity.type
_entity.pdbx_description
1 polymer ?
#
loop_
_entity_poly.entity_id
_entity_poly.type
_entity_poly.pdbx_seq_one_letter_code
_entity_poly.pdbx_strand_id
1 'polypeptide(L)'
;FKKGKKEDLGNYRPVSLTSIPGKVMEQLVLSAVSRHIKDKRVVRSSQHGFTEGKSCLTNLIAFCEAITRWIDDGRAVGVVYLDLSKAFDTVSHIILVAKLRKCGLEGCVVEVD
;
A
#
# COMPACT_ATOMS: atom_id res chain seq x y z
N PHE A 1 -1.75 2.06 20.24
CA PHE A 1 -3.04 1.49 20.68
C PHE A 1 -4.06 1.64 19.55
N LYS A 2 -4.67 0.56 19.07
CA LYS A 2 -5.57 0.56 17.90
C LYS A 2 -7.03 0.24 18.27
N LYS A 3 -7.30 -0.77 19.10
CA LYS A 3 -8.65 -1.16 19.60
C LYS A 3 -8.50 -2.14 20.80
N GLY A 4 -9.57 -2.46 21.54
CA GLY A 4 -9.55 -3.56 22.52
C GLY A 4 -8.95 -3.21 23.90
N LYS A 5 -8.52 -4.24 24.66
CA LYS A 5 -7.92 -4.06 25.99
C LYS A 5 -6.50 -3.50 25.87
N LYS A 6 -6.16 -2.51 26.71
CA LYS A 6 -4.83 -1.86 26.72
C LYS A 6 -3.69 -2.79 27.12
N GLU A 7 -3.99 -3.86 27.83
CA GLU A 7 -3.04 -4.84 28.36
C GLU A 7 -2.61 -5.87 27.30
N ASP A 8 -3.42 -6.04 26.26
CA ASP A 8 -3.12 -6.97 25.18
C ASP A 8 -2.18 -6.30 24.16
N LEU A 9 -0.94 -6.78 24.11
CA LEU A 9 0.10 -6.31 23.21
C LEU A 9 -0.32 -6.38 21.73
N GLY A 10 -1.20 -7.31 21.38
CA GLY A 10 -1.75 -7.46 20.04
C GLY A 10 -2.58 -6.27 19.54
N ASN A 11 -2.92 -5.33 20.43
CA ASN A 11 -3.69 -4.11 20.15
C ASN A 11 -2.82 -2.88 19.83
N TYR A 12 -1.50 -3.02 19.83
CA TYR A 12 -0.58 -1.96 19.43
C TYR A 12 -0.03 -2.24 18.03
N ARG A 13 0.42 -1.18 17.35
CA ARG A 13 1.21 -1.33 16.12
C ARG A 13 2.67 -1.36 16.55
N PRO A 14 3.41 -2.45 16.30
CA PRO A 14 4.85 -2.44 16.51
C PRO A 14 5.49 -1.40 15.57
N VAL A 15 6.48 -0.67 16.08
CA VAL A 15 7.29 0.25 15.28
C VAL A 15 8.71 -0.31 15.28
N SER A 16 9.15 -0.77 14.12
CA SER A 16 10.52 -1.25 13.94
C SER A 16 11.44 -0.06 13.72
N LEU A 17 12.39 0.15 14.63
CA LEU A 17 13.41 1.17 14.48
C LEU A 17 14.63 0.54 13.81
N THR A 18 14.86 0.84 12.53
CA THR A 18 16.07 0.40 11.83
C THR A 18 17.24 1.34 12.06
N SER A 19 18.46 0.81 11.98
CA SER A 19 19.69 1.58 12.13
C SER A 19 19.80 2.64 11.03
N ILE A 20 20.64 3.65 11.22
CA ILE A 20 20.85 4.70 10.19
C ILE A 20 21.29 4.08 8.85
N PRO A 21 22.27 3.15 8.80
CA PRO A 21 22.59 2.46 7.55
C PRO A 21 21.41 1.68 6.96
N GLY A 22 20.59 1.04 7.81
CA GLY A 22 19.37 0.33 7.40
C GLY A 22 18.38 1.26 6.70
N LYS A 23 18.09 2.44 7.27
CA LYS A 23 17.23 3.45 6.64
C LYS A 23 17.75 3.93 5.30
N VAL A 24 19.07 4.11 5.17
CA VAL A 24 19.69 4.49 3.89
C VAL A 24 19.49 3.38 2.85
N MET A 25 19.72 2.12 3.22
CA MET A 25 19.50 0.98 2.34
C MET A 25 18.02 0.83 1.94
N GLU A 26 17.09 0.98 2.88
CA GLU A 26 15.64 0.98 2.63
C GLU A 26 15.25 2.07 1.63
N GLN A 27 15.79 3.28 1.74
CA GLN A 27 15.52 4.37 0.80
C GLN A 27 16.05 4.08 -0.61
N LEU A 28 17.22 3.45 -0.73
CA LEU A 28 17.76 3.03 -2.02
C LEU A 28 16.87 1.97 -2.69
N VAL A 29 16.44 0.96 -1.92
CA VAL A 29 15.51 -0.08 -2.40
C VAL A 29 14.17 0.54 -2.79
N LEU A 30 13.61 1.43 -1.96
CA LEU A 30 12.36 2.12 -2.23
C LEU A 30 12.44 2.92 -3.53
N SER A 31 13.52 3.65 -3.76
CA SER A 31 13.74 4.44 -4.98
C SER A 31 13.77 3.54 -6.22
N ALA A 32 14.52 2.44 -6.18
CA ALA A 32 14.60 1.49 -7.29
C ALA A 32 13.24 0.84 -7.60
N VAL A 33 12.54 0.35 -6.57
CA VAL A 33 11.22 -0.29 -6.71
C VAL A 33 10.16 0.71 -7.18
N SER A 34 10.14 1.92 -6.64
CA SER A 34 9.15 2.94 -7.00
C SER A 34 9.25 3.35 -8.46
N ARG A 35 10.48 3.53 -8.96
CA ARG A 35 10.72 3.80 -10.38
C ARG A 35 10.21 2.66 -11.27
N HIS A 36 10.55 1.43 -10.93
CA HIS A 36 10.07 0.25 -11.68
C HIS A 36 8.55 0.13 -11.72
N ILE A 37 7.88 0.35 -10.58
CA ILE A 37 6.42 0.32 -10.47
C ILE A 37 5.78 1.40 -11.34
N LYS A 38 6.39 2.60 -11.39
CA LYS A 38 5.94 3.74 -12.21
C LYS A 38 6.09 3.44 -13.70
N ASP A 39 7.26 2.96 -14.11
CA ASP A 39 7.58 2.69 -15.53
C ASP A 39 6.74 1.55 -16.10
N LYS A 40 6.59 0.46 -15.35
CA LYS A 40 5.78 -0.70 -15.76
C LYS A 40 4.29 -0.55 -15.47
N ARG A 41 3.85 0.59 -14.90
CA ARG A 41 2.45 0.86 -14.51
C ARG A 41 1.81 -0.28 -13.72
N VAL A 42 2.58 -0.87 -12.80
CA VAL A 42 2.16 -2.05 -12.02
C VAL A 42 0.93 -1.73 -11.15
N VAL A 43 0.87 -0.50 -10.64
CA VAL A 43 -0.21 0.00 -9.78
C VAL A 43 -1.21 0.80 -10.60
N ARG A 44 -2.51 0.58 -10.35
CA ARG A 44 -3.60 1.29 -11.02
C ARG A 44 -3.60 2.78 -10.68
N SER A 45 -4.06 3.61 -11.63
CA SER A 45 -4.22 5.06 -11.42
C SER A 45 -5.21 5.42 -10.32
N SER A 46 -6.12 4.52 -9.94
CA SER A 46 -7.03 4.73 -8.80
C SER A 46 -6.36 4.57 -7.43
N GLN A 47 -5.16 3.99 -7.36
CA GLN A 47 -4.42 3.90 -6.10
C GLN A 47 -3.85 5.27 -5.74
N HIS A 48 -4.17 5.74 -4.53
CA HIS A 48 -3.69 7.03 -4.01
C HIS A 48 -2.75 6.87 -2.81
N GLY A 49 -2.91 5.82 -2.02
CA GLY A 49 -2.01 5.54 -0.89
C GLY A 49 -0.60 5.21 -1.37
N PHE A 50 0.41 5.77 -0.69
CA PHE A 50 1.83 5.53 -0.96
C PHE A 50 2.26 5.75 -2.42
N THR A 51 1.58 6.65 -3.14
CA THR A 51 1.86 6.95 -4.55
C THR A 51 2.29 8.40 -4.68
N GLU A 52 3.42 8.63 -5.35
CA GLU A 52 3.96 9.97 -5.59
C GLU A 52 2.91 10.87 -6.29
N GLY A 53 2.78 12.12 -5.83
CA GLY A 53 1.85 13.10 -6.39
C GLY A 53 0.38 12.87 -6.03
N LYS A 54 0.05 11.91 -5.16
CA LYS A 54 -1.31 11.62 -4.71
C LYS A 54 -1.44 11.73 -3.19
N SER A 55 -2.64 12.10 -2.75
CA SER A 55 -3.00 12.32 -1.36
C SER A 55 -4.39 11.78 -1.03
N CYS A 56 -4.73 11.78 0.26
CA CYS A 56 -6.09 11.48 0.71
C CYS A 56 -7.13 12.44 0.11
N LEU A 57 -6.76 13.71 -0.10
CA LEU A 57 -7.63 14.70 -0.70
C LEU A 57 -7.90 14.39 -2.17
N THR A 58 -6.87 14.09 -2.96
CA THR A 58 -7.05 13.72 -4.38
C THR A 58 -7.87 12.44 -4.52
N ASN A 59 -7.74 11.50 -3.59
CA ASN A 59 -8.55 10.28 -3.55
C ASN A 59 -10.03 10.61 -3.32
N LEU A 60 -10.32 11.48 -2.34
CA LEU A 60 -11.67 11.91 -2.03
C LEU A 60 -12.31 12.63 -3.21
N ILE A 61 -11.58 13.55 -3.85
CA ILE A 61 -12.06 14.27 -5.04
C ILE A 61 -12.39 13.29 -6.16
N ALA A 62 -11.46 12.41 -6.52
CA ALA A 62 -11.68 11.42 -7.59
C ALA A 62 -12.86 10.49 -7.30
N PHE A 63 -13.06 10.11 -6.03
CA PHE A 63 -14.18 9.32 -5.58
C PHE A 63 -15.52 10.06 -5.69
N CYS A 64 -15.60 11.30 -5.18
CA CYS A 64 -16.79 12.13 -5.28
C CYS A 64 -17.16 12.38 -6.74
N GLU A 65 -16.19 12.71 -7.59
CA GLU A 65 -16.44 12.89 -9.04
C GLU A 65 -17.03 11.62 -9.67
N ALA A 66 -16.52 10.43 -9.33
CA ALA A 66 -17.03 9.18 -9.85
C ALA A 66 -18.48 8.93 -9.40
N ILE A 67 -18.78 9.18 -8.12
CA ILE A 67 -20.14 9.05 -7.57
C ILE A 67 -21.10 10.04 -8.22
N THR A 68 -20.74 11.32 -8.29
CA THR A 68 -21.59 12.36 -8.87
C THR A 68 -21.95 12.01 -10.31
N ARG A 69 -20.98 11.59 -11.14
CA ARG A 69 -21.26 11.16 -12.52
C ARG A 69 -22.26 10.00 -12.59
N TRP A 70 -22.17 9.03 -11.69
CA TRP A 70 -23.10 7.89 -11.70
C TRP A 70 -24.51 8.28 -11.23
N ILE A 71 -24.61 9.22 -10.28
CA ILE A 71 -25.88 9.77 -9.83
C ILE A 71 -26.53 10.59 -10.96
N ASP A 72 -25.75 11.41 -11.66
CA ASP A 72 -26.24 12.22 -12.79
C ASP A 72 -26.75 11.34 -13.95
N ASP A 73 -26.14 10.16 -14.15
CA ASP A 73 -26.61 9.13 -15.07
C ASP A 73 -27.90 8.40 -14.60
N GLY A 74 -28.43 8.74 -13.42
CA GLY A 74 -29.59 8.08 -12.83
C GLY A 74 -29.32 6.66 -12.31
N ARG A 75 -28.05 6.29 -12.08
CA ARG A 75 -27.67 4.95 -11.60
C ARG A 75 -27.79 4.86 -10.09
N ALA A 76 -28.20 3.70 -9.58
CA ALA A 76 -28.05 3.38 -8.17
C ALA A 76 -26.57 3.18 -7.83
N VAL A 77 -26.09 3.86 -6.77
CA VAL A 77 -24.69 3.79 -6.32
C VAL A 77 -24.61 3.13 -4.95
N GLY A 78 -23.74 2.13 -4.83
CA GLY A 78 -23.40 1.48 -3.56
C GLY A 78 -21.89 1.52 -3.34
N VAL A 79 -21.46 1.69 -2.08
CA VAL A 79 -20.05 1.78 -1.71
C VAL A 79 -19.72 0.70 -0.68
N VAL A 80 -18.66 -0.07 -0.94
CA VAL A 80 -18.15 -1.11 -0.04
C VAL A 80 -16.78 -0.68 0.45
N TYR A 81 -16.64 -0.51 1.77
CA TYR A 81 -15.36 -0.22 2.41
C TYR A 81 -14.75 -1.50 2.99
N LEU A 82 -13.48 -1.74 2.66
CA LEU A 82 -12.70 -2.90 3.13
C LEU A 82 -11.48 -2.41 3.90
N ASP A 83 -11.25 -2.92 5.11
CA ASP A 83 -10.04 -2.69 5.89
C ASP A 83 -9.40 -4.02 6.27
N LEU A 84 -8.08 -4.11 6.12
CA LEU A 84 -7.32 -5.32 6.44
C LEU A 84 -6.79 -5.23 7.86
N SER A 85 -7.13 -6.23 8.68
CA SER A 85 -6.56 -6.36 10.01
C SER A 85 -5.06 -6.62 9.93
N LYS A 86 -4.28 -5.82 10.67
CA LYS A 86 -2.81 -5.97 10.78
C LYS A 86 -2.09 -6.19 9.44
N ALA A 87 -2.40 -5.36 8.44
CA ALA A 87 -1.97 -5.56 7.05
C ALA A 87 -0.46 -5.82 6.89
N PHE A 88 0.40 -5.07 7.58
CA PHE A 88 1.86 -5.28 7.49
C PHE A 88 2.34 -6.51 8.26
N ASP A 89 1.66 -6.89 9.34
CA ASP A 89 2.04 -8.05 10.16
C ASP A 89 1.52 -9.38 9.56
N THR A 90 0.50 -9.31 8.68
CA THR A 90 -0.19 -10.51 8.14
C THR A 90 0.25 -10.88 6.73
N VAL A 91 1.11 -10.07 6.10
CA VAL A 91 1.57 -10.35 4.73
C VAL A 91 2.51 -11.55 4.72
N SER A 92 2.15 -12.58 3.93
CA SER A 92 3.04 -13.72 3.66
C SER A 92 4.23 -13.29 2.81
N HIS A 93 5.45 -13.53 3.30
CA HIS A 93 6.68 -13.27 2.57
C HIS A 93 6.74 -14.03 1.24
N ILE A 94 6.33 -15.30 1.23
CA ILE A 94 6.31 -16.14 0.02
C ILE A 94 5.43 -15.50 -1.07
N ILE A 95 4.20 -15.11 -0.71
CA ILE A 95 3.26 -14.50 -1.65
C ILE A 95 3.77 -13.13 -2.12
N LEU A 96 4.34 -12.33 -1.21
CA LEU A 96 4.90 -11.03 -1.54
C LEU A 96 6.04 -11.15 -2.56
N VAL A 97 7.00 -12.05 -2.31
CA VAL A 97 8.11 -12.34 -3.23
C VAL A 97 7.60 -12.81 -4.58
N ALA A 98 6.65 -13.74 -4.62
CA ALA A 98 6.05 -14.21 -5.88
C ALA A 98 5.38 -13.06 -6.67
N LYS A 99 4.69 -12.14 -5.98
CA LYS A 99 4.11 -10.95 -6.62
C LYS A 99 5.17 -10.01 -7.16
N LEU A 100 6.25 -9.75 -6.41
CA LEU A 100 7.35 -8.88 -6.86
C LEU A 100 8.03 -9.45 -8.11
N ARG A 101 8.32 -10.76 -8.11
CA ARG A 101 8.85 -11.46 -9.29
C ARG A 101 7.92 -11.34 -10.49
N LYS A 102 6.61 -11.54 -10.29
CA LYS A 102 5.60 -11.36 -11.37
C LYS A 102 5.54 -9.93 -11.90
N CYS A 103 5.89 -8.93 -11.09
CA CYS A 103 6.01 -7.54 -11.53
C CYS A 103 7.32 -7.27 -12.29
N GLY A 104 8.18 -8.28 -12.44
CA GLY A 104 9.48 -8.20 -13.12
C GLY A 104 10.57 -7.53 -12.31
N LEU A 105 10.48 -7.56 -10.97
CA LEU A 105 11.60 -7.28 -10.07
C LEU A 105 12.35 -8.60 -9.86
N GLU A 106 13.40 -8.83 -10.66
CA GLU A 106 14.27 -10.01 -10.59
C GLU A 106 15.69 -9.60 -10.14
N GLY A 107 16.35 -10.39 -9.27
CA GLY A 107 17.71 -10.15 -8.75
C GLY A 107 17.84 -10.12 -7.22
N CYS A 108 19.04 -9.82 -6.68
CA CYS A 108 19.44 -9.80 -5.25
C CYS A 108 18.58 -8.93 -4.30
N VAL A 109 17.56 -8.23 -4.81
CA VAL A 109 16.65 -7.40 -4.01
C VAL A 109 15.53 -8.24 -3.38
N VAL A 110 15.31 -9.46 -3.87
CA VAL A 110 14.17 -10.32 -3.48
C VAL A 110 14.65 -11.69 -2.99
N GLU A 111 15.64 -11.68 -2.09
CA GLU A 111 15.98 -12.85 -1.27
C GLU A 111 15.38 -12.67 0.13
N VAL A 112 14.71 -13.71 0.60
CA VAL A 112 14.19 -13.80 1.97
C VAL A 112 14.69 -15.14 2.48
N ASP A 113 15.62 -15.11 3.43
CA ASP A 113 16.06 -16.29 4.19
C ASP A 113 14.93 -16.84 5.09
#